data_AF-A0A106BKR3-F1
#
_entry.id   AF-A0A106BKR3-F1
#
_cell.length_a   1.000
_cell.length_b   1.000
_cell.length_c   1.000
_cell.angle_alpha   90.00
_cell.angle_beta   90.00
_cell.angle_gamma   90.00
#
_symmetry.space_group_name_H-M   'P 1'
#
loop_
_entity.id
_entity.type
_entity.pdbx_description
1 polymer ?
#
loop_
_entity_poly.entity_id
_entity_poly.type
_entity_poly.pdbx_seq_one_letter_code
_entity_poly.pdbx_strand_id
1 'polypeptide(L)'
;MPLHAMKEDEIRLLRGEIEMLMNERRQLLQVTGAAAVFVANLDTDTLPDDADTIGAAEMLAEQLNGLSEETLKDALESVRAELDPER
;
A
#
# COMPACT_ATOMS: atom_id res chain seq x y z
N MET A 1 37.43 -20.84 4.01
CA MET A 1 36.06 -21.11 3.52
C MET A 1 36.05 -20.74 2.03
N PRO A 2 35.55 -21.60 1.12
CA PRO A 2 35.72 -21.37 -0.30
C PRO A 2 34.80 -20.21 -0.74
N LEU A 3 35.31 -19.33 -1.59
CA LEU A 3 34.62 -18.15 -2.17
C LEU A 3 33.19 -18.44 -2.68
N HIS A 4 32.93 -19.67 -3.15
CA HIS A 4 31.61 -20.09 -3.62
C HIS A 4 30.56 -20.10 -2.50
N ALA A 5 30.92 -20.58 -1.31
CA ALA A 5 30.00 -20.62 -0.17
C ALA A 5 29.63 -19.22 0.33
N MET A 6 30.60 -18.28 0.29
CA MET A 6 30.35 -16.87 0.63
C MET A 6 29.37 -16.21 -0.35
N LYS A 7 29.49 -16.52 -1.65
CA LYS A 7 28.59 -15.99 -2.68
C LYS A 7 27.17 -16.57 -2.56
N GLU A 8 27.04 -17.85 -2.22
CA GLU A 8 25.73 -18.47 -1.96
C GLU A 8 25.04 -17.88 -0.73
N ASP A 9 25.81 -17.58 0.33
CA ASP A 9 25.30 -16.91 1.52
C ASP A 9 24.82 -15.48 1.23
N GLU A 10 25.58 -14.69 0.46
CA GLU A 10 25.18 -13.35 0.01
C GLU A 10 23.89 -13.39 -0.82
N ILE A 11 23.77 -14.34 -1.75
CA ILE A 11 22.55 -14.52 -2.57
C ILE A 11 21.36 -14.88 -1.67
N ARG A 12 21.55 -15.73 -0.66
CA ARG A 12 20.49 -16.10 0.29
C ARG A 12 20.03 -14.89 1.11
N LEU A 13 20.97 -14.07 1.59
CA LEU A 13 20.65 -12.85 2.35
C LEU A 13 19.89 -11.84 1.49
N LEU A 14 20.35 -11.58 0.26
CA LEU A 14 19.67 -10.66 -0.67
C LEU A 14 18.25 -11.13 -1.01
N ARG A 15 18.05 -12.44 -1.19
CA ARG A 15 16.71 -13.00 -1.41
C ARG A 15 15.79 -12.74 -0.21
N GLY A 16 16.29 -12.97 1.01
CA GLY A 16 15.54 -12.69 2.23
C GLY A 16 15.13 -11.22 2.34
N GLU A 17 16.04 -10.30 2.01
CA GLU A 17 15.76 -8.86 2.02
C GLU A 17 14.66 -8.48 1.00
N ILE A 18 14.75 -9.02 -0.22
CA ILE A 18 13.73 -8.79 -1.26
C ILE A 18 12.37 -9.34 -0.82
N GLU A 19 12.33 -10.53 -0.20
CA GLU A 19 11.08 -11.11 0.32
C GLU A 19 10.46 -10.23 1.42
N MET A 20 11.27 -9.68 2.32
CA MET A 20 10.80 -8.71 3.33
C MET A 20 10.23 -7.44 2.67
N LEU A 21 10.97 -6.83 1.74
CA LEU A 21 10.51 -5.63 1.02
C LEU A 21 9.23 -5.88 0.23
N MET A 22 9.09 -7.04 -0.39
CA MET A 22 7.86 -7.42 -1.11
C MET A 22 6.66 -7.60 -0.18
N ASN A 23 6.88 -8.11 1.04
CA ASN A 23 5.82 -8.20 2.05
C ASN A 23 5.41 -6.82 2.56
N GLU A 24 6.38 -5.94 2.83
CA GLU A 24 6.09 -4.56 3.26
C GLU A 24 5.37 -3.77 2.17
N ARG A 25 5.80 -3.88 0.90
CA ARG A 25 5.09 -3.30 -0.25
C ARG A 25 3.63 -3.74 -0.30
N ARG A 26 3.35 -5.02 -0.04
CA ARG A 26 1.98 -5.55 -0.05
C ARG A 26 1.11 -4.94 1.04
N GLN A 27 1.65 -4.80 2.25
CA GLN A 27 0.94 -4.14 3.35
C GLN A 27 0.66 -2.67 3.04
N LEU A 28 1.63 -1.96 2.46
CA LEU A 28 1.43 -0.58 2.02
C LEU A 28 0.32 -0.48 0.97
N LEU A 29 0.31 -1.36 -0.04
CA LEU A 29 -0.75 -1.41 -1.04
C LEU A 29 -2.14 -1.66 -0.42
N GLN A 30 -2.24 -2.56 0.57
CA GLN A 30 -3.50 -2.79 1.29
C GLN A 30 -3.98 -1.53 2.03
N VAL A 31 -3.09 -0.86 2.77
CA VAL A 31 -3.44 0.38 3.50
C VAL A 31 -3.85 1.48 2.53
N THR A 32 -3.09 1.68 1.46
CA THR A 32 -3.40 2.66 0.39
C THR A 32 -4.73 2.35 -0.27
N GLY A 33 -5.00 1.08 -0.59
CA GLY A 33 -6.26 0.66 -1.19
C GLY A 33 -7.44 0.89 -0.25
N ALA A 34 -7.27 0.60 1.04
CA ALA A 34 -8.31 0.79 2.05
C ALA A 34 -8.64 2.28 2.21
N ALA A 35 -7.62 3.14 2.20
CA ALA A 35 -7.80 4.59 2.22
C ALA A 35 -8.51 5.11 0.95
N ALA A 36 -8.16 4.60 -0.23
CA ALA A 36 -8.82 4.97 -1.48
C ALA A 36 -10.31 4.56 -1.49
N VAL A 37 -10.62 3.33 -1.05
CA VAL A 37 -12.01 2.86 -0.89
C VAL A 37 -12.75 3.70 0.14
N PHE A 38 -12.12 4.03 1.26
CA PHE A 38 -12.71 4.87 2.30
C PHE A 38 -13.10 6.24 1.75
N VAL A 39 -12.17 6.94 1.07
CA VAL A 39 -12.43 8.24 0.44
C VAL A 39 -13.54 8.14 -0.60
N ALA A 40 -13.55 7.09 -1.42
CA ALA A 40 -14.58 6.88 -2.45
C ALA A 40 -16.00 6.68 -1.89
N ASN A 41 -16.12 6.22 -0.64
CA ASN A 41 -17.41 5.99 0.03
C ASN A 41 -17.73 7.06 1.10
N LEU A 42 -16.88 8.07 1.24
CA LEU A 42 -17.04 9.12 2.25
C LEU A 42 -18.12 10.11 1.80
N ASP A 43 -19.08 10.40 2.67
CA ASP A 43 -20.05 11.46 2.45
C ASP A 43 -19.47 12.79 2.91
N THR A 44 -19.01 13.59 1.93
CA THR A 44 -18.34 14.86 2.19
C THR A 44 -19.25 15.89 2.87
N ASP A 45 -20.56 15.78 2.71
CA ASP A 45 -21.52 16.72 3.29
C ASP A 45 -21.69 16.50 4.81
N THR A 46 -21.22 15.36 5.33
CA THR A 46 -21.29 15.00 6.76
C THR A 46 -19.99 15.22 7.51
N LEU A 47 -18.91 15.59 6.82
CA LEU A 47 -17.62 15.83 7.42
C LEU A 47 -17.63 17.14 8.24
N PRO A 48 -16.95 17.16 9.39
CA PRO A 48 -16.66 18.41 10.10
C PRO A 48 -15.96 19.44 9.20
N ASP A 49 -16.49 20.66 9.16
CA ASP A 49 -15.91 21.81 8.43
C ASP A 49 -14.87 22.55 9.29
N ASP A 50 -13.98 21.78 9.94
CA ASP A 50 -12.88 22.31 10.73
C ASP A 50 -11.55 22.15 9.97
N ALA A 51 -10.59 23.03 10.28
CA ALA A 51 -9.33 23.11 9.56
C ALA A 51 -8.50 21.82 9.64
N ASP A 52 -8.61 21.05 10.73
CA ASP A 52 -7.85 19.82 10.91
C ASP A 52 -8.43 18.70 10.02
N THR A 53 -9.75 18.56 9.98
CA THR A 53 -10.45 17.60 9.11
C THR A 53 -10.19 17.89 7.63
N ILE A 54 -10.31 19.15 7.22
CA ILE A 54 -10.05 19.58 5.83
C ILE A 54 -8.59 19.30 5.46
N GLY A 55 -7.64 19.70 6.31
CA GLY A 55 -6.22 19.47 6.06
C GLY A 55 -5.85 17.99 5.94
N ALA A 56 -6.46 17.13 6.77
CA ALA A 56 -6.27 15.68 6.68
C ALA A 56 -6.85 15.10 5.38
N ALA A 57 -8.03 15.56 4.95
CA ALA A 57 -8.66 15.14 3.70
C ALA A 57 -7.86 15.59 2.47
N GLU A 58 -7.36 16.83 2.46
CA GLU A 58 -6.50 17.36 1.40
C GLU A 58 -5.19 16.56 1.29
N MET A 59 -4.51 16.32 2.41
CA MET A 59 -3.29 15.52 2.44
C MET A 59 -3.54 14.12 1.87
N LEU A 60 -4.63 13.46 2.27
CA LEU A 60 -4.95 12.12 1.78
C LEU A 60 -5.27 12.13 0.28
N ALA A 61 -6.05 13.10 -0.18
CA ALA A 61 -6.39 13.25 -1.59
C ALA A 61 -5.15 13.52 -2.45
N GLU A 62 -4.22 14.37 -1.99
CA GLU A 62 -2.96 14.63 -2.68
C GLU A 62 -2.11 13.37 -2.79
N GLN A 63 -1.95 12.61 -1.71
CA GLN A 63 -1.19 11.36 -1.73
C GLN A 63 -1.81 10.32 -2.66
N LEU A 64 -3.13 10.15 -2.65
CA LEU A 64 -3.83 9.21 -3.53
C LEU A 64 -3.72 9.62 -5.01
N ASN A 65 -3.88 10.91 -5.31
CA ASN A 65 -3.76 11.43 -6.67
C ASN A 65 -2.31 11.45 -7.18
N GLY A 66 -1.32 11.43 -6.26
CA GLY A 66 0.10 11.33 -6.60
C GLY A 66 0.55 9.93 -7.01
N LEU A 67 -0.26 8.90 -6.79
CA LEU A 67 0.05 7.53 -7.20
C LEU A 67 -0.07 7.36 -8.72
N SER A 68 0.75 6.46 -9.29
CA SER A 68 0.51 6.03 -10.67
C SER A 68 -0.80 5.24 -10.76
N GLU A 69 -1.45 5.29 -11.92
CA GLU A 69 -2.70 4.54 -12.17
C GLU A 69 -2.53 3.04 -11.90
N GLU A 70 -1.38 2.47 -12.30
CA GLU A 70 -1.02 1.08 -12.02
C GLU A 70 -0.91 0.80 -10.51
N THR A 71 -0.26 1.67 -9.75
CA THR A 71 -0.11 1.49 -8.28
C THR A 71 -1.46 1.61 -7.58
N LEU A 72 -2.29 2.58 -7.99
CA LEU A 72 -3.63 2.75 -7.43
C LEU A 72 -4.50 1.53 -7.74
N LYS A 73 -4.39 0.98 -8.95
CA LYS A 73 -5.08 -0.24 -9.34
C LYS A 73 -4.63 -1.44 -8.50
N ASP A 74 -3.32 -1.66 -8.37
CA ASP A 74 -2.74 -2.73 -7.52
C ASP A 74 -3.25 -2.62 -6.07
N ALA A 75 -3.30 -1.39 -5.54
CA ALA A 75 -3.79 -1.12 -4.18
C ALA A 75 -5.28 -1.48 -4.04
N LEU A 76 -6.13 -1.05 -4.97
CA LEU A 76 -7.57 -1.37 -4.97
C LEU A 76 -7.83 -2.88 -5.12
N GLU A 77 -7.05 -3.56 -5.98
CA GLU A 77 -7.15 -5.02 -6.15
C GLU A 77 -6.72 -5.77 -4.88
N SER A 78 -5.69 -5.29 -4.19
CA SER A 78 -5.21 -5.91 -2.95
C SER A 78 -6.27 -5.95 -1.84
N VAL A 79 -7.13 -4.94 -1.76
CA VAL A 79 -8.20 -4.87 -0.75
C VAL A 79 -9.46 -5.60 -1.20
N ARG A 80 -9.78 -5.58 -2.51
CA ARG A 80 -10.89 -6.39 -3.04
C ARG A 80 -10.65 -7.89 -2.86
N ALA A 81 -9.41 -8.34 -2.98
CA ALA A 81 -9.04 -9.73 -2.70
C ALA A 81 -9.25 -10.14 -1.23
N GLU A 82 -9.29 -9.19 -0.30
CA GLU A 82 -9.45 -9.43 1.13
C GLU A 82 -10.90 -9.26 1.61
N LEU A 83 -11.70 -8.46 0.90
CA LEU A 83 -13.13 -8.23 1.18
C LEU A 83 -14.07 -9.24 0.52
N ASP A 84 -13.61 -10.02 -0.46
CA ASP A 84 -14.41 -11.03 -1.15
C ASP A 84 -13.87 -12.45 -0.81
N PRO A 85 -14.30 -13.05 0.32
CA PRO A 85 -13.77 -14.33 0.81
C PRO A 85 -14.25 -15.56 0.02
N GLU A 86 -15.06 -15.42 -1.04
CA GLU A 86 -15.60 -16.54 -1.83
C GLU A 86 -14.78 -16.88 -3.09
N ARG A 87 -13.45 -16.95 -2.97
CA ARG A 87 -12.60 -17.67 -3.93
C ARG A 87 -11.75 -18.74 -3.27
#